data_AF-A0A2M9XAU0-F1
#
_entry.id   AF-A0A2M9XAU0-F1
#
_cell.length_a   1.000
_cell.length_b   1.000
_cell.length_c   1.000
_cell.angle_alpha   90.00
_cell.angle_beta   90.00
_cell.angle_gamma   90.00
#
_symmetry.space_group_name_H-M   'P 1'
#
loop_
_entity.id
_entity.type
_entity.pdbx_description
1 polymer ?
#
loop_
_entity_poly.entity_id
_entity_poly.type
_entity_poly.pdbx_seq_one_letter_code
_entity_poly.pdbx_strand_id
1 'polypeptide(L)'
;MEDQEPKKQGFPFHPLEDFVLGEVLGRTLIKLGHSKEEVDKAIHSHLPEGKPEFLFTPNAKKQLLLQSMPVELRSFLEAGKEKEVLEIFRKTISEEGRLDLALELLEWICTGFEKEELVRALFQLVLNGKIELSSEFYPLLMEEYDKEMRGDLDRIREE
;
A
#
# COMPACT_ATOMS: atom_id res chain seq x y z
N MET A 1 -6.62 -9.98 -42.40
CA MET A 1 -5.88 -10.49 -41.23
C MET A 1 -5.95 -9.37 -40.22
N GLU A 2 -6.75 -9.53 -39.17
CA GLU A 2 -6.84 -8.55 -38.10
C GLU A 2 -5.54 -8.59 -37.32
N ASP A 3 -4.79 -7.49 -37.34
CA ASP A 3 -3.72 -7.23 -36.39
C ASP A 3 -4.34 -7.23 -34.99
N GLN A 4 -4.21 -8.34 -34.28
CA GLN A 4 -4.43 -8.35 -32.85
C GLN A 4 -3.29 -7.56 -32.24
N GLU A 5 -3.54 -6.29 -31.93
CA GLU A 5 -2.66 -5.53 -31.05
C GLU A 5 -2.37 -6.39 -29.81
N PRO A 6 -1.09 -6.57 -29.42
CA PRO A 6 -0.79 -7.30 -28.21
C PRO A 6 -1.52 -6.59 -27.07
N LYS A 7 -2.41 -7.32 -26.37
CA LYS A 7 -3.06 -6.83 -25.15
C LYS A 7 -1.97 -6.20 -24.30
N LYS A 8 -2.00 -4.88 -24.12
CA LYS A 8 -1.02 -4.18 -23.29
C LYS A 8 -1.04 -4.81 -21.92
N GLN A 9 -0.03 -5.64 -21.65
CA GLN A 9 0.33 -6.08 -20.32
C GLN A 9 0.54 -4.79 -19.53
N GLY A 10 -0.09 -4.65 -18.36
CA GLY A 10 0.03 -3.44 -17.55
C GLY A 10 1.49 -3.15 -17.21
N PHE A 11 1.77 -1.96 -16.65
CA PHE A 11 3.12 -1.67 -16.16
C PHE A 11 3.36 -2.48 -14.87
N PRO A 12 4.47 -3.22 -14.75
CA PRO A 12 4.86 -3.89 -13.52
C PRO A 12 4.89 -2.95 -12.32
N PHE A 13 4.50 -3.44 -11.17
CA PHE A 13 4.53 -2.72 -9.90
C PHE A 13 5.23 -3.57 -8.83
N HIS A 14 6.27 -3.00 -8.22
CA HIS A 14 7.05 -3.60 -7.15
C HIS A 14 6.73 -2.86 -5.85
N PRO A 15 5.86 -3.40 -4.98
CA PRO A 15 5.29 -2.63 -3.88
C PRO A 15 6.32 -2.02 -2.92
N LEU A 16 7.45 -2.70 -2.70
CA LEU A 16 8.51 -2.24 -1.80
C LEU A 16 9.55 -1.33 -2.44
N GLU A 17 9.39 -0.97 -3.72
CA GLU A 17 10.40 -0.21 -4.49
C GLU A 17 9.76 0.93 -5.30
N ASP A 18 8.55 0.73 -5.81
CA ASP A 18 7.84 1.69 -6.66
C ASP A 18 6.91 2.61 -5.87
N PHE A 19 6.84 2.48 -4.54
CA PHE A 19 5.96 3.27 -3.69
C PHE A 19 6.61 3.60 -2.34
N VAL A 20 6.62 4.89 -1.98
CA VAL A 20 7.30 5.40 -0.78
C VAL A 20 6.84 4.69 0.49
N LEU A 21 5.53 4.58 0.71
CA LEU A 21 5.02 3.89 1.89
C LEU A 21 5.40 2.39 1.90
N GLY A 22 5.55 1.79 0.72
CA GLY A 22 6.00 0.42 0.58
C GLY A 22 7.48 0.24 0.91
N GLU A 23 8.36 1.14 0.46
CA GLU A 23 9.76 1.16 0.88
C GLU A 23 9.88 1.32 2.41
N VAL A 24 9.11 2.25 2.98
CA VAL A 24 9.03 2.50 4.43
C VAL A 24 8.57 1.24 5.16
N LEU A 25 7.53 0.55 4.67
CA LEU A 25 7.07 -0.74 5.20
C LEU A 25 8.20 -1.77 5.21
N GLY A 26 8.90 -1.92 4.10
CA GLY A 26 10.01 -2.87 3.96
C GLY A 26 11.10 -2.61 5.00
N ARG A 27 11.57 -1.36 5.12
CA ARG A 27 12.58 -0.98 6.13
C ARG A 27 12.10 -1.19 7.56
N THR A 28 10.84 -0.87 7.83
CA THR A 28 10.22 -1.04 9.15
C THR A 28 10.23 -2.50 9.56
N LEU A 29 9.77 -3.40 8.70
CA LEU A 29 9.73 -4.84 9.00
C LEU A 29 11.13 -5.45 9.12
N ILE A 30 12.10 -4.98 8.34
CA ILE A 30 13.49 -5.40 8.47
C ILE A 30 14.05 -5.01 9.84
N LYS A 31 13.75 -3.81 10.34
CA LYS A 31 14.16 -3.38 11.68
C LYS A 31 13.48 -4.18 12.80
N LEU A 32 12.29 -4.69 12.56
CA LEU A 32 11.58 -5.61 13.47
C LEU A 32 12.05 -7.06 13.37
N GLY A 33 13.03 -7.35 12.50
CA GLY A 33 13.69 -8.65 12.41
C GLY A 33 13.22 -9.57 11.26
N HIS A 34 12.36 -9.09 10.37
CA HIS A 34 11.95 -9.85 9.18
C HIS A 34 12.98 -9.75 8.04
N SER A 35 13.10 -10.77 7.20
CA SER A 35 13.96 -10.67 6.01
C SER A 35 13.22 -9.97 4.86
N LYS A 36 13.95 -9.33 3.93
CA LYS A 36 13.35 -8.77 2.71
C LYS A 36 12.55 -9.84 1.95
N GLU A 37 13.09 -11.06 1.83
CA GLU A 37 12.38 -12.14 1.13
C GLU A 37 11.10 -12.58 1.84
N GLU A 38 11.05 -12.52 3.17
CA GLU A 38 9.83 -12.81 3.94
C GLU A 38 8.74 -11.78 3.65
N VAL A 39 9.09 -10.49 3.67
CA VAL A 39 8.17 -9.38 3.37
C VAL A 39 7.68 -9.47 1.92
N ASP A 40 8.59 -9.69 0.97
CA ASP A 40 8.23 -9.85 -0.44
C ASP A 40 7.26 -11.03 -0.60
N LYS A 41 7.56 -12.21 -0.02
CA LYS A 41 6.65 -13.37 -0.08
C LYS A 41 5.29 -13.10 0.55
N ALA A 42 5.25 -12.36 1.65
CA ALA A 42 4.00 -12.00 2.31
C ALA A 42 3.09 -11.19 1.36
N ILE A 43 3.63 -10.14 0.74
CA ILE A 43 2.89 -9.30 -0.20
C ILE A 43 2.51 -10.09 -1.47
N HIS A 44 3.48 -10.78 -2.09
CA HIS A 44 3.26 -11.57 -3.32
C HIS A 44 2.27 -12.72 -3.14
N SER A 45 1.95 -13.12 -1.90
CA SER A 45 0.90 -14.10 -1.65
C SER A 45 -0.52 -13.63 -2.02
N HIS A 46 -0.70 -12.35 -2.36
CA HIS A 46 -1.92 -11.83 -3.00
C HIS A 46 -2.02 -12.17 -4.49
N LEU A 47 -0.92 -12.51 -5.16
CA LEU A 47 -0.95 -12.83 -6.58
C LEU A 47 -1.65 -14.18 -6.81
N PRO A 48 -2.58 -14.24 -7.80
CA PRO A 48 -3.13 -15.51 -8.24
C PRO A 48 -2.05 -16.46 -8.76
N GLU A 49 -2.33 -17.76 -8.71
CA GLU A 49 -1.43 -18.77 -9.26
C GLU A 49 -1.12 -18.49 -10.73
N GLY A 50 0.17 -18.49 -11.09
CA GLY A 50 0.65 -18.21 -12.44
C GLY A 50 0.79 -16.73 -12.81
N LYS A 51 0.48 -15.80 -11.90
CA LYS A 51 0.79 -14.36 -12.07
C LYS A 51 2.15 -14.04 -11.42
N PRO A 52 3.15 -13.58 -12.19
CA PRO A 52 4.50 -13.40 -11.66
C PRO A 52 4.70 -12.08 -10.91
N GLU A 53 3.88 -11.06 -11.17
CA GLU A 53 4.09 -9.69 -10.70
C GLU A 53 2.77 -8.93 -10.51
N PHE A 54 2.79 -7.87 -9.70
CA PHE A 54 1.70 -6.91 -9.64
C PHE A 54 1.79 -5.95 -10.83
N LEU A 55 0.65 -5.34 -11.15
CA LEU A 55 0.57 -4.30 -12.17
C LEU A 55 0.08 -3.00 -11.52
N PHE A 56 0.51 -1.86 -12.04
CA PHE A 56 -0.06 -0.57 -11.66
C PHE A 56 -1.54 -0.47 -12.06
N THR A 57 -2.32 0.23 -11.26
CA THR A 57 -3.66 0.66 -11.63
C THR A 57 -3.60 1.55 -12.88
N PRO A 58 -4.38 1.30 -13.94
CA PRO A 58 -4.44 2.21 -15.09
C PRO A 58 -4.80 3.64 -14.67
N ASN A 59 -3.98 4.64 -15.06
CA ASN A 59 -4.08 6.02 -14.58
C ASN A 59 -5.50 6.61 -14.59
N ALA A 60 -6.25 6.44 -15.68
CA ALA A 60 -7.63 6.95 -15.77
C ALA A 60 -8.57 6.32 -14.72
N LYS A 61 -8.41 5.02 -14.47
CA LYS A 61 -9.16 4.29 -13.43
C LYS A 61 -8.71 4.74 -12.04
N LYS A 62 -7.39 4.89 -11.84
CA LYS A 62 -6.80 5.35 -10.58
C LYS A 62 -7.33 6.73 -10.18
N GLN A 63 -7.30 7.70 -11.10
CA GLN A 63 -7.81 9.05 -10.87
C GLN A 63 -9.28 9.07 -10.48
N LEU A 64 -10.12 8.27 -11.14
CA LEU A 64 -11.56 8.19 -10.82
C LEU A 64 -11.79 7.60 -9.41
N LEU A 65 -11.03 6.59 -9.03
CA LEU A 65 -11.12 5.97 -7.71
C LEU A 65 -10.62 6.93 -6.62
N LEU A 66 -9.52 7.64 -6.85
CA LEU A 66 -8.97 8.64 -5.92
C LEU A 66 -9.88 9.87 -5.73
N GLN A 67 -10.81 10.14 -6.64
CA GLN A 67 -11.82 11.19 -6.44
C GLN A 67 -12.97 10.78 -5.52
N SER A 68 -13.27 9.49 -5.42
CA SER A 68 -14.46 8.97 -4.74
C SER A 68 -14.14 8.26 -3.43
N MET A 69 -13.13 7.39 -3.43
CA MET A 69 -12.78 6.56 -2.27
C MET A 69 -12.38 7.36 -1.03
N PRO A 70 -11.58 8.44 -1.10
CA PRO A 70 -11.27 9.23 0.10
C PRO A 70 -12.49 9.87 0.75
N VAL A 71 -13.53 10.21 -0.04
CA VAL A 71 -14.78 10.77 0.49
C VAL A 71 -15.55 9.72 1.29
N GLU A 72 -15.68 8.52 0.73
CA GLU A 72 -16.33 7.38 1.39
C GLU A 72 -15.56 6.95 2.65
N LEU A 73 -14.24 6.79 2.53
CA LEU A 73 -13.36 6.44 3.64
C LEU A 73 -13.43 7.47 4.77
N ARG A 74 -13.38 8.77 4.45
CA ARG A 74 -13.53 9.84 5.46
C ARG A 74 -14.84 9.71 6.22
N SER A 75 -15.95 9.48 5.52
CA SER A 75 -17.26 9.29 6.17
C SER A 75 -17.26 8.11 7.15
N PHE A 76 -16.63 7.00 6.79
CA PHE A 76 -16.50 5.86 7.71
C PHE A 76 -15.55 6.14 8.89
N LEU A 77 -14.42 6.80 8.65
CA LEU A 77 -13.46 7.16 9.68
C LEU A 77 -14.08 8.10 10.73
N GLU A 78 -14.81 9.14 10.28
CA GLU A 78 -15.53 10.08 11.15
C GLU A 78 -16.66 9.41 11.94
N ALA A 79 -17.30 8.40 11.35
CA ALA A 79 -18.36 7.61 12.00
C ALA A 79 -17.84 6.46 12.88
N GLY A 80 -16.51 6.28 13.02
CA GLY A 80 -15.92 5.17 13.77
C GLY A 80 -16.15 3.78 13.15
N LYS A 81 -16.45 3.73 11.85
CA LYS A 81 -16.78 2.53 11.07
C LYS A 81 -15.54 1.86 10.47
N GLU A 82 -14.65 1.42 11.34
CA GLU A 82 -13.34 0.86 10.94
C GLU A 82 -13.47 -0.47 10.19
N LYS A 83 -14.51 -1.25 10.46
CA LYS A 83 -14.76 -2.51 9.74
C LYS A 83 -15.05 -2.28 8.26
N GLU A 84 -15.79 -1.22 7.96
CA GLU A 84 -16.12 -0.80 6.60
C GLU A 84 -14.87 -0.31 5.85
N VAL A 85 -13.97 0.41 6.53
CA VAL A 85 -12.66 0.79 5.99
C VAL A 85 -11.84 -0.46 5.65
N LEU A 86 -11.73 -1.42 6.57
CA LEU A 86 -11.01 -2.67 6.33
C LEU A 86 -11.59 -3.48 5.15
N GLU A 87 -12.91 -3.49 5.00
CA GLU A 87 -13.57 -4.19 3.89
C GLU A 87 -13.32 -3.51 2.53
N ILE A 88 -13.27 -2.18 2.49
CA ILE A 88 -12.86 -1.44 1.29
C ILE A 88 -11.43 -1.81 0.88
N PHE A 89 -10.51 -1.86 1.84
CA PHE A 89 -9.12 -2.22 1.56
C PHE A 89 -8.98 -3.67 1.09
N ARG A 90 -9.68 -4.61 1.75
CA ARG A 90 -9.69 -6.01 1.34
C ARG A 90 -10.14 -6.16 -0.12
N LYS A 91 -11.25 -5.51 -0.49
CA LYS A 91 -11.76 -5.53 -1.87
C LYS A 91 -10.77 -4.90 -2.84
N THR A 92 -10.20 -3.75 -2.49
CA THR A 92 -9.24 -3.03 -3.33
C THR A 92 -8.00 -3.88 -3.59
N ILE A 93 -7.40 -4.45 -2.56
CA ILE A 93 -6.19 -5.30 -2.66
C ILE A 93 -6.48 -6.57 -3.48
N SER A 94 -7.66 -7.17 -3.32
CA SER A 94 -8.04 -8.39 -4.04
C SER A 94 -8.25 -8.19 -5.54
N GLU A 95 -8.41 -6.94 -6.00
CA GLU A 95 -8.60 -6.67 -7.42
C GLU A 95 -7.26 -6.51 -8.13
N GLU A 96 -7.08 -7.23 -9.24
CA GLU A 96 -5.87 -7.16 -10.05
C GLU A 96 -5.58 -5.71 -10.48
N GLY A 97 -4.33 -5.30 -10.26
CA GLY A 97 -3.88 -3.96 -10.60
C GLY A 97 -4.48 -2.87 -9.73
N ARG A 98 -4.62 -3.10 -8.41
CA ARG A 98 -5.07 -2.10 -7.43
C ARG A 98 -4.26 -2.02 -6.15
N LEU A 99 -3.15 -2.76 -6.04
CA LEU A 99 -2.32 -2.71 -4.83
C LEU A 99 -1.66 -1.33 -4.65
N ASP A 100 -1.22 -0.70 -5.74
CA ASP A 100 -0.67 0.66 -5.70
C ASP A 100 -1.71 1.69 -5.23
N LEU A 101 -2.97 1.55 -5.66
CA LEU A 101 -4.08 2.37 -5.18
C LEU A 101 -4.35 2.13 -3.69
N ALA A 102 -4.33 0.87 -3.24
CA ALA A 102 -4.50 0.56 -1.83
C ALA A 102 -3.41 1.21 -0.98
N LEU A 103 -2.15 1.16 -1.42
CA LEU A 103 -1.03 1.80 -0.70
C LEU A 103 -1.15 3.32 -0.67
N GLU A 104 -1.65 3.95 -1.74
CA GLU A 104 -1.89 5.40 -1.76
C GLU A 104 -3.01 5.84 -0.82
N LEU A 105 -4.11 5.07 -0.76
CA LEU A 105 -5.17 5.31 0.21
C LEU A 105 -4.70 5.03 1.65
N LEU A 106 -3.84 4.04 1.84
CA LEU A 106 -3.22 3.71 3.12
C LEU A 106 -2.38 4.88 3.62
N GLU A 107 -1.52 5.44 2.77
CA GLU A 107 -0.67 6.58 3.08
C GLU A 107 -1.48 7.81 3.48
N TRP A 108 -2.56 8.07 2.74
CA TRP A 108 -3.50 9.12 3.09
C TRP A 108 -4.13 8.92 4.49
N ILE A 109 -4.42 7.67 4.88
CA ILE A 109 -4.90 7.36 6.24
C ILE A 109 -3.79 7.55 7.27
N CYS A 110 -2.59 7.01 7.02
CA CYS A 110 -1.44 7.08 7.93
C CYS A 110 -1.07 8.52 8.28
N THR A 111 -1.10 9.42 7.30
CA THR A 111 -0.70 10.83 7.45
C THR A 111 -1.84 11.75 7.86
N GLY A 112 -3.08 11.37 7.58
CA GLY A 112 -4.27 12.19 7.86
C GLY A 112 -5.00 11.88 9.16
N PHE A 113 -4.73 10.72 9.80
CA PHE A 113 -5.50 10.26 10.96
C PHE A 113 -4.62 9.57 12.01
N GLU A 114 -4.79 9.95 13.27
CA GLU A 114 -4.17 9.30 14.43
C GLU A 114 -4.92 8.01 14.80
N LYS A 115 -4.80 6.98 13.97
CA LYS A 115 -5.49 5.68 14.14
C LYS A 115 -4.53 4.49 14.04
N GLU A 116 -3.62 4.39 15.00
CA GLU A 116 -2.59 3.35 15.09
C GLU A 116 -3.11 1.93 14.83
N GLU A 117 -4.13 1.50 15.58
CA GLU A 117 -4.68 0.13 15.49
C GLU A 117 -5.28 -0.16 14.12
N LEU A 118 -5.96 0.81 13.52
CA LEU A 118 -6.50 0.70 12.17
C LEU A 118 -5.35 0.61 11.15
N VAL A 119 -4.34 1.47 11.25
CA VAL A 119 -3.18 1.44 10.35
C VAL A 119 -2.48 0.09 10.43
N ARG A 120 -2.24 -0.44 11.63
CA ARG A 120 -1.66 -1.78 11.82
C ARG A 120 -2.53 -2.84 11.15
N ALA A 121 -3.85 -2.80 11.34
CA ALA A 121 -4.77 -3.74 10.69
C ALA A 121 -4.79 -3.62 9.16
N LEU A 122 -4.63 -2.42 8.61
CA LEU A 122 -4.56 -2.22 7.16
C LEU A 122 -3.25 -2.75 6.56
N PHE A 123 -2.11 -2.54 7.22
CA PHE A 123 -0.85 -3.17 6.81
C PHE A 123 -0.90 -4.69 6.95
N GLN A 124 -1.62 -5.21 7.94
CA GLN A 124 -1.87 -6.65 8.05
C GLN A 124 -2.58 -7.21 6.82
N LEU A 125 -3.48 -6.43 6.19
CA LEU A 125 -4.11 -6.80 4.91
C LEU A 125 -3.11 -6.76 3.75
N VAL A 126 -2.24 -5.74 3.68
CA VAL A 126 -1.18 -5.66 2.66
C VAL A 126 -0.26 -6.88 2.71
N LEU A 127 0.08 -7.35 3.90
CA LEU A 127 0.92 -8.53 4.14
C LEU A 127 0.15 -9.86 4.05
N ASN A 128 -1.13 -9.82 3.65
CA ASN A 128 -2.02 -10.97 3.53
C ASN A 128 -2.06 -11.87 4.78
N GLY A 129 -1.96 -11.28 5.98
CA GLY A 129 -1.95 -12.06 7.22
C GLY A 129 -0.70 -12.93 7.45
N LYS A 130 0.36 -12.81 6.63
CA LYS A 130 1.53 -13.70 6.70
C LYS A 130 2.57 -13.30 7.75
N ILE A 131 2.65 -12.01 8.04
CA ILE A 131 3.52 -11.44 9.06
C ILE A 131 2.63 -10.76 10.09
N GLU A 132 2.70 -11.21 11.34
CA GLU A 132 1.96 -10.58 12.45
C GLU A 132 2.64 -9.27 12.84
N LEU A 133 1.85 -8.20 12.93
CA LEU A 133 2.37 -6.88 13.28
C LEU A 133 2.20 -6.61 14.78
N SER A 134 3.32 -6.39 15.47
CA SER A 134 3.34 -6.01 16.88
C SER A 134 2.92 -4.56 17.10
N SER A 135 2.70 -4.15 18.36
CA SER A 135 2.46 -2.74 18.71
C SER A 135 3.63 -1.82 18.41
N GLU A 136 4.84 -2.35 18.26
CA GLU A 136 6.03 -1.55 17.91
C GLU A 136 6.04 -1.16 16.43
N PHE A 137 5.23 -1.81 15.60
CA PHE A 137 5.17 -1.56 14.16
C PHE A 137 4.81 -0.12 13.83
N TYR A 138 3.73 0.41 14.40
CA TYR A 138 3.22 1.73 14.01
C TYR A 138 4.17 2.87 14.40
N PRO A 139 4.69 2.96 15.65
CA PRO A 139 5.67 3.99 15.99
C PRO A 139 6.91 3.96 15.10
N LEU A 140 7.42 2.76 14.77
CA LEU A 140 8.59 2.62 13.92
C LEU A 140 8.29 2.96 12.46
N LEU A 141 7.12 2.58 11.95
CA LEU A 141 6.66 2.96 10.62
C LEU A 141 6.62 4.48 10.46
N MET A 142 6.04 5.18 11.44
CA MET A 142 5.95 6.64 11.42
C MET A 142 7.35 7.28 11.52
N GLU A 143 8.25 6.73 12.34
CA GLU A 143 9.64 7.18 12.41
C GLU A 143 10.37 7.04 11.06
N GLU A 144 10.19 5.91 10.37
CA GLU A 144 10.80 5.68 9.05
C GLU A 144 10.17 6.54 7.95
N TYR A 145 8.87 6.79 8.04
CA TYR A 145 8.15 7.69 7.12
C TYR A 145 8.65 9.13 7.27
N ASP A 146 8.75 9.62 8.51
CA ASP A 146 9.26 10.96 8.80
C ASP A 146 10.72 11.15 8.32
N LYS A 147 11.54 10.11 8.43
CA LYS A 147 12.92 10.15 7.90
C LYS A 147 12.96 10.24 6.38
N GLU A 148 12.11 9.48 5.69
CA GLU A 148 12.02 9.54 4.23
C GLU A 148 11.62 10.94 3.77
N MET A 149 10.54 11.48 4.34
CA MET A 149 10.04 12.81 3.99
C MET A 149 11.06 13.92 4.27
N ARG A 150 11.86 13.80 5.35
CA ARG A 150 12.95 14.76 5.63
C ARG A 150 14.11 14.62 4.64
N GLY A 151 14.50 13.39 4.30
CA GLY A 151 15.55 13.13 3.32
C GLY A 151 15.23 13.72 1.95
N ASP A 152 13.98 13.62 1.52
CA ASP A 152 13.51 14.25 0.28
C ASP A 152 13.57 15.78 0.33
N LEU A 153 13.18 16.39 1.46
CA LEU A 153 13.27 17.84 1.64
C LEU A 153 14.72 18.35 1.62
N ASP A 154 15.66 17.59 2.17
CA ASP A 154 17.08 17.97 2.16
C ASP A 154 17.67 17.86 0.75
N ARG A 155 17.33 16.81 -0.02
CA ARG A 155 17.73 16.67 -1.44
C ARG A 155 17.22 17.83 -2.30
N ILE A 156 15.96 18.24 -2.12
CA ILE A 156 15.35 19.37 -2.85
C ILE A 156 16.05 20.70 -2.53
N ARG A 157 16.65 20.85 -1.35
CA ARG A 157 17.38 22.06 -0.97
C ARG A 157 18.81 22.11 -1.51
N GLU A 158 19.34 20.98 -1.96
CA GLU A 158 20.68 20.85 -2.53
C GLU A 158 20.69 21.01 -4.06
N GLU A 159 19.51 21.00 -4.72
CA GLU A 159 19.29 21.30 -6.14
C GLU A 159 19.01 22.79 -6.41
#